data_AF-A0A8J8A4X2-F1
#
_entry.id   AF-A0A8J8A4X2-F1
#
_cell.length_a   1.000
_cell.length_b   1.000
_cell.length_c   1.000
_cell.angle_alpha   90.00
_cell.angle_beta   90.00
_cell.angle_gamma   90.00
#
_symmetry.space_group_name_H-M   'P 1'
#
loop_
_entity.id
_entity.type
_entity.pdbx_description
1 polymer ?
#
loop_
_entity_poly.entity_id
_entity_poly.type
_entity_poly.pdbx_seq_one_letter_code
_entity_poly.pdbx_strand_id
1 'polypeptide(L)'
;MRRLAVFLVVLLVLSAGCVETKFAYSKAKFLGSGETLEYVFAGPSNLTVKIDSDIPVDVKIVSNDGEVLKDFGETHHIDTVIELPKGKWKLTIHKPNDKKAVLSMTLRVISRLSFVFF
;
A
#
# COMPACT_ATOMS: atom_id res chain seq x y z
N MET A 1 10.46 -35.42 31.85
CA MET A 1 9.34 -34.49 31.55
C MET A 1 9.75 -33.01 31.44
N ARG A 2 10.66 -32.49 32.28
CA ARG A 2 11.05 -31.06 32.29
C ARG A 2 11.74 -30.54 31.00
N ARG A 3 12.50 -31.38 30.28
CA ARG A 3 13.21 -30.99 29.03
C ARG A 3 12.29 -30.90 27.80
N LEU A 4 11.21 -31.69 27.78
CA LEU A 4 10.19 -31.65 26.72
C LEU A 4 9.37 -30.36 26.79
N ALA A 5 9.03 -29.91 28.00
CA ALA A 5 8.32 -28.65 28.20
C ALA A 5 9.12 -27.44 27.68
N VAL A 6 10.44 -27.41 27.90
CA VAL A 6 11.31 -26.32 27.44
C VAL A 6 11.39 -26.28 25.91
N PHE A 7 11.52 -27.44 25.26
CA PHE A 7 11.50 -27.51 23.79
C PHE A 7 10.17 -27.06 23.20
N LEU A 8 9.05 -27.38 23.87
CA LEU A 8 7.71 -27.00 23.44
C LEU A 8 7.46 -25.49 23.59
N VAL A 9 8.00 -24.86 24.64
CA VAL A 9 7.95 -23.40 24.83
C VAL A 9 8.80 -22.68 23.78
N VAL A 10 9.99 -23.18 23.45
CA VAL A 10 10.85 -22.56 22.41
C VAL A 10 10.21 -22.65 21.02
N LEU A 11 9.52 -23.75 20.71
CA LEU A 11 8.80 -23.91 19.43
C LEU A 11 7.58 -22.98 19.30
N LEU A 12 6.94 -22.59 20.41
CA LEU A 12 5.81 -21.66 20.43
C LEU A 12 6.22 -20.20 20.21
N VAL A 13 7.48 -19.81 20.51
CA VAL A 13 7.95 -18.43 20.30
C VAL A 13 8.33 -18.16 18.85
N LEU A 14 8.63 -19.20 18.05
CA LEU A 14 9.02 -19.08 16.65
C LEU A 14 7.84 -18.89 15.68
N SER A 15 6.58 -18.99 16.14
CA SER A 15 5.39 -18.88 15.29
C SER A 15 4.76 -17.49 15.23
N ALA A 16 5.34 -16.49 15.92
CA ALA A 16 4.82 -15.11 15.91
C ALA A 16 5.23 -14.35 14.63
N GLY A 17 4.63 -14.73 13.51
CA GLY A 17 4.80 -14.07 12.22
C GLY A 17 3.56 -14.19 11.36
N CYS A 18 2.38 -13.86 11.89
CA CYS A 18 1.19 -13.72 11.06
C CYS A 18 1.37 -12.52 10.11
N VAL A 19 1.68 -12.82 8.86
CA VAL A 19 1.54 -11.88 7.75
C VAL A 19 0.05 -11.79 7.44
N GLU A 20 -0.64 -10.80 8.01
CA GLU A 20 -1.98 -10.45 7.57
C GLU A 20 -1.88 -9.68 6.24
N THR A 21 -1.96 -10.43 5.14
CA THR A 21 -2.19 -9.88 3.79
C THR A 21 -3.65 -10.03 3.42
N LYS A 22 -4.43 -8.94 3.31
CA LYS A 22 -5.74 -8.99 2.62
C LYS A 22 -6.22 -7.67 1.97
N PHE A 23 -5.37 -6.91 1.29
CA PHE A 23 -5.88 -5.96 0.29
C PHE A 23 -5.01 -6.00 -0.97
N ALA A 24 -5.51 -6.68 -1.99
CA ALA A 24 -5.05 -6.61 -3.37
C ALA A 24 -6.17 -5.95 -4.17
N TYR A 25 -6.04 -4.66 -4.48
CA TYR A 25 -6.98 -3.98 -5.38
C TYR A 25 -6.39 -4.04 -6.77
N SER A 26 -6.92 -4.91 -7.63
CA SER A 26 -6.61 -4.92 -9.05
C SER A 26 -7.87 -4.57 -9.82
N LYS A 27 -7.90 -3.42 -10.48
CA LYS A 27 -9.05 -3.00 -11.28
C LYS A 27 -8.63 -2.10 -12.42
N ALA A 28 -9.13 -2.41 -13.61
CA ALA A 28 -9.14 -1.45 -14.71
C ALA A 28 -10.23 -0.40 -14.42
N LYS A 29 -9.86 0.88 -14.37
CA LYS A 29 -10.79 1.97 -14.09
C LYS A 29 -10.62 3.09 -15.12
N PHE A 30 -11.74 3.63 -15.58
CA PHE A 30 -11.74 4.86 -16.36
C PHE A 30 -11.68 6.04 -15.41
N LEU A 31 -10.78 6.98 -15.69
CA LEU A 31 -10.68 8.25 -14.98
C LEU A 31 -11.06 9.37 -15.94
N GLY A 32 -12.13 10.10 -15.60
CA GLY A 32 -12.59 11.27 -16.34
C GLY A 32 -11.62 12.46 -16.22
N SER A 33 -11.85 13.49 -17.05
CA SER A 33 -11.09 14.74 -16.94
C SER A 33 -11.31 15.38 -15.58
N GLY A 34 -10.23 15.80 -14.93
CA GLY A 34 -10.27 16.47 -13.62
C GLY A 34 -10.66 15.56 -12.46
N GLU A 35 -10.91 14.27 -12.70
CA GLU A 35 -11.24 13.34 -11.64
C GLU A 35 -10.00 12.93 -10.84
N THR A 36 -10.22 12.68 -9.55
CA THR A 36 -9.21 12.18 -8.62
C THR A 36 -9.70 10.88 -8.00
N LEU A 37 -8.87 9.84 -8.06
CA LEU A 37 -9.08 8.61 -7.31
C LEU A 37 -8.31 8.66 -6.01
N GLU A 38 -8.95 8.18 -4.95
CA GLU A 38 -8.36 8.14 -3.62
C GLU A 38 -8.45 6.74 -3.05
N TYR A 39 -7.33 6.24 -2.54
CA TYR A 39 -7.25 4.97 -1.84
C TYR A 39 -6.57 5.19 -0.49
N VAL A 40 -7.21 4.75 0.59
CA VAL A 40 -6.73 4.96 1.96
C VAL A 40 -6.10 3.69 2.49
N PHE A 41 -4.94 3.84 3.13
CA PHE A 41 -4.13 2.78 3.70
C PHE A 41 -3.73 3.13 5.14
N ALA A 42 -3.59 2.10 5.97
CA ALA A 42 -3.05 2.23 7.32
C ALA A 42 -1.61 1.69 7.36
N GLY A 43 -0.71 2.44 8.00
CA GLY A 43 0.63 1.97 8.35
C GLY A 43 0.74 1.65 9.85
N PRO A 44 1.80 0.95 10.30
CA PRO A 44 2.98 0.60 9.52
C PRO A 44 2.74 -0.59 8.57
N SER A 45 3.06 -0.41 7.29
CA SER A 45 2.88 -1.45 6.26
C SER A 45 3.73 -1.18 5.02
N ASN A 46 3.94 -2.20 4.19
CA ASN A 46 4.57 -2.08 2.89
C ASN A 46 3.49 -2.06 1.81
N LEU A 47 3.37 -0.95 1.09
CA LEU A 47 2.45 -0.77 -0.02
C LEU A 47 3.18 -0.98 -1.34
N THR A 48 2.85 -2.06 -2.05
CA THR A 48 3.22 -2.21 -3.46
C THR A 48 2.22 -1.42 -4.31
N VAL A 49 2.73 -0.49 -5.11
CA VAL A 49 1.97 0.31 -6.06
C VAL A 49 2.41 -0.08 -7.46
N LYS A 50 1.50 -0.67 -8.22
CA LYS A 50 1.63 -0.84 -9.67
C LYS A 50 0.54 -0.07 -10.37
N ILE A 51 0.90 0.88 -11.22
CA ILE A 51 -0.05 1.68 -12.00
C ILE A 51 0.47 1.74 -13.42
N ASP A 52 -0.40 1.43 -14.36
CA ASP A 52 -0.21 1.57 -15.79
C ASP A 52 -1.34 2.43 -16.34
N SER A 53 -0.99 3.44 -17.13
CA SER A 53 -1.95 4.31 -17.79
C SER A 53 -1.59 4.55 -19.25
N ASP A 54 -2.62 4.63 -20.09
CA ASP A 54 -2.51 5.01 -21.50
C ASP A 54 -2.07 6.47 -21.69
N ILE A 55 -2.31 7.34 -20.70
CA ILE A 55 -1.91 8.76 -20.69
C ILE A 55 -1.28 9.15 -19.35
N PRO A 56 -0.45 10.21 -19.26
CA PRO A 56 0.15 10.61 -17.99
C PRO A 56 -0.91 10.97 -16.96
N VAL A 57 -0.72 10.50 -15.73
CA VAL A 57 -1.53 10.84 -14.54
C VAL A 57 -0.62 11.25 -13.40
N ASP A 58 -1.09 12.18 -12.58
CA ASP A 58 -0.37 12.66 -11.40
C ASP A 58 -0.66 11.73 -10.22
N VAL A 59 0.39 11.20 -9.59
CA VAL A 59 0.25 10.21 -8.51
C VAL A 59 1.03 10.64 -7.28
N LYS A 60 0.34 10.68 -6.13
CA LYS A 60 0.93 11.07 -4.85
C LYS A 60 0.45 10.19 -3.71
N ILE A 61 1.29 10.09 -2.68
CA ILE A 61 0.91 9.54 -1.38
C ILE A 61 1.03 10.64 -0.36
N VAL A 62 -0.09 10.94 0.28
CA VAL A 62 -0.23 12.01 1.26
C VAL A 62 -0.76 11.48 2.57
N SER A 63 -0.36 12.09 3.68
CA SER A 63 -1.01 11.86 4.97
C SER A 63 -2.39 12.53 4.97
N ASN A 64 -3.20 12.21 5.97
CA ASN A 64 -4.49 12.88 6.16
C ASN A 64 -4.35 14.40 6.44
N ASP A 65 -3.18 14.82 6.92
CA ASP A 65 -2.87 16.21 7.28
C ASP A 65 -2.23 16.97 6.10
N GLY A 66 -2.10 16.33 4.93
CA GLY A 66 -1.56 16.93 3.71
C GLY A 66 -0.04 16.82 3.54
N GLU A 67 0.65 16.13 4.45
CA GLU A 67 2.08 15.85 4.29
C GLU A 67 2.30 14.90 3.12
N VAL A 68 3.20 15.26 2.20
CA VAL A 68 3.52 14.41 1.04
C VAL A 68 4.63 13.43 1.43
N LEU A 69 4.28 12.15 1.50
CA LEU A 69 5.28 11.08 1.69
C LEU A 69 6.05 10.81 0.39
N LYS A 70 5.33 10.77 -0.73
CA LYS A 70 5.91 10.51 -2.04
C LYS A 70 5.09 11.17 -3.13
N ASP A 71 5.79 11.91 -3.99
CA ASP A 71 5.26 12.46 -5.23
C ASP A 71 5.95 11.75 -6.40
N PHE A 72 5.16 11.16 -7.30
CA PHE A 72 5.67 10.54 -8.54
C PHE A 72 5.58 11.50 -9.74
N GLY A 73 4.89 12.64 -9.58
CA GLY A 73 4.53 13.53 -10.66
C GLY A 73 3.64 12.87 -11.71
N GLU A 74 3.62 13.48 -12.90
CA GLU A 74 2.92 12.93 -14.06
C GLU A 74 3.71 11.77 -14.66
N THR A 75 3.14 10.57 -14.63
CA THR A 75 3.75 9.37 -15.20
C THR A 75 2.72 8.45 -15.84
N HIS A 76 3.19 7.62 -16.78
CA HIS A 76 2.42 6.52 -17.36
C HIS A 76 2.52 5.23 -16.54
N HIS A 77 3.64 5.04 -15.83
CA HIS A 77 3.97 3.78 -15.20
C HIS A 77 4.61 3.99 -13.82
N ILE A 78 4.16 3.18 -12.87
CA ILE A 78 4.73 3.04 -11.53
C ILE A 78 4.76 1.56 -11.21
N ASP A 79 5.91 1.04 -10.78
CA ASP A 79 6.05 -0.28 -10.17
C ASP A 79 7.06 -0.18 -9.03
N THR A 80 6.56 0.01 -7.81
CA THR A 80 7.42 0.20 -6.64
C THR A 80 6.78 -0.32 -5.36
N VAL A 81 7.61 -0.51 -4.34
CA VAL A 81 7.19 -0.75 -2.96
C VAL A 81 7.53 0.47 -2.12
N ILE A 82 6.61 0.88 -1.27
CA ILE A 82 6.73 2.06 -0.42
C ILE A 82 6.43 1.63 1.01
N GLU A 83 7.34 1.96 1.92
CA GLU A 83 7.12 1.76 3.35
C GLU A 83 6.22 2.89 3.86
N LEU A 84 5.05 2.53 4.37
CA LEU A 84 4.12 3.45 5.00
C LEU A 84 4.42 3.48 6.51
N PRO A 85 4.85 4.63 7.07
CA PRO A 85 5.02 4.79 8.51
C PRO A 85 3.70 4.64 9.27
N LYS A 86 3.76 4.56 10.60
CA LYS A 86 2.55 4.54 11.45
C LYS A 86 1.68 5.77 11.15
N GLY A 87 0.44 5.55 10.75
CA GLY A 87 -0.46 6.63 10.37
C GLY A 87 -1.50 6.20 9.34
N LYS A 88 -2.29 7.18 8.88
CA LYS A 88 -3.24 7.01 7.76
C LYS A 88 -2.67 7.72 6.55
N TRP A 89 -2.57 6.99 5.45
CA TRP A 89 -2.00 7.45 4.19
C TRP A 89 -3.03 7.32 3.09
N LYS A 90 -2.97 8.22 2.12
CA LYS A 90 -3.89 8.29 0.98
C LYS A 90 -3.09 8.35 -0.30
N LEU A 91 -3.29 7.37 -1.18
CA LEU A 91 -2.83 7.42 -2.56
C LEU A 91 -3.86 8.21 -3.38
N THR A 92 -3.43 9.30 -3.98
CA THR A 92 -4.22 10.14 -4.88
C THR A 92 -3.72 9.96 -6.31
N ILE A 93 -4.61 9.64 -7.24
CA ILE A 93 -4.33 9.59 -8.67
C ILE A 93 -5.21 10.64 -9.33
N HIS A 94 -4.62 11.73 -9.80
CA HIS A 94 -5.31 12.85 -10.41
C HIS A 94 -5.06 12.89 -11.91
N LYS A 95 -6.11 13.18 -12.69
CA LYS A 95 -5.99 13.42 -14.12
C LYS A 95 -6.16 14.91 -14.46
N PRO A 96 -5.08 15.61 -14.85
CA PRO A 96 -5.16 17.05 -15.11
C PRO A 96 -5.73 17.43 -16.50
N ASN A 97 -5.81 16.51 -17.47
CA ASN A 97 -6.16 16.81 -18.86
C ASN A 97 -7.54 16.29 -19.30
N ASP A 98 -8.12 16.91 -20.33
CA ASP A 98 -9.47 16.67 -20.88
C ASP A 98 -9.72 15.33 -21.60
N LYS A 99 -8.73 14.44 -21.64
CA LYS A 99 -8.88 13.10 -22.20
C LYS A 99 -9.09 12.09 -21.08
N LYS A 100 -10.04 11.18 -21.29
CA LYS A 100 -10.27 10.04 -20.38
C LYS A 100 -9.02 9.17 -20.32
N ALA A 101 -8.61 8.79 -19.12
CA ALA A 101 -7.52 7.83 -18.91
C ALA A 101 -8.09 6.43 -18.66
N VAL A 102 -7.43 5.43 -19.21
CA VAL A 102 -7.60 4.03 -18.83
C VAL A 102 -6.46 3.68 -17.87
N LEU A 103 -6.84 3.30 -16.65
CA LEU A 103 -5.90 2.92 -15.61
C LEU A 103 -5.99 1.42 -15.36
N SER A 104 -4.86 0.73 -15.40
CA SER A 104 -4.69 -0.59 -14.80
C SER A 104 -3.87 -0.42 -13.54
N MET A 105 -4.41 -0.78 -12.38
CA MET A 105 -3.70 -0.64 -11.11
C MET A 105 -3.69 -1.96 -10.35
N THR A 106 -2.62 -2.19 -9.61
CA THR A 106 -2.52 -3.23 -8.59
C THR A 106 -1.93 -2.62 -7.33
N LEU A 107 -2.72 -2.55 -6.27
CA LEU A 107 -2.31 -2.04 -4.96
C LEU A 107 -2.29 -3.21 -3.98
N ARG A 108 -1.15 -3.48 -3.35
CA ARG A 108 -0.99 -4.57 -2.39
C ARG A 108 -0.41 -4.06 -1.08
N VAL A 109 -1.10 -4.32 0.03
CA VAL A 109 -0.60 -3.98 1.38
C VAL A 109 -0.11 -5.23 2.09
N ILE A 110 1.09 -5.14 2.66
CA ILE A 110 1.68 -6.16 3.52
C ILE A 110 1.98 -5.52 4.87
N SER A 111 1.23 -5.92 5.90
CA SER A 111 1.45 -5.46 7.28
C SER A 111 2.26 -6.49 8.06
N ARG A 112 3.30 -6.05 8.78
CA ARG A 112 3.98 -6.87 9.78
C ARG A 112 3.36 -6.60 11.15
N LEU A 113 2.66 -7.59 11.72
CA LEU A 113 2.32 -7.60 13.14
C LEU A 113 3.61 -7.83 13.94
N SER A 114 4.11 -6.78 14.60
CA SER A 114 5.14 -6.93 15.62
C SER A 114 4.45 -7.25 16.94
N PHE A 115 4.44 -8.53 17.34
CA PHE A 115 4.06 -8.90 18.70
C PHE A 115 5.20 -8.48 19.65
N VAL A 116 5.00 -7.42 20.41
CA VAL A 116 5.83 -7.11 21.58
C VAL A 116 5.27 -7.93 22.73
N PHE A 117 5.96 -9.03 23.09
CA PHE A 117 5.66 -9.77 24.32
C PHE A 117 6.28 -8.99 25.49
N PHE A 118 5.45 -8.53 26.43
CA PHE A 118 5.86 -8.07 27.77
C PHE A 118 5.87 -9.26 28.74
#